data_AF-A0AAQ3VEM1-F1
#
_entry.id   AF-A0AAQ3VEM1-F1
#
_cell.length_a   1.000
_cell.length_b   1.000
_cell.length_c   1.000
_cell.angle_alpha   90.00
_cell.angle_beta   90.00
_cell.angle_gamma   90.00
#
_symmetry.space_group_name_H-M   'P 1'
#
loop_
_entity.id
_entity.type
_entity.pdbx_description
1 polymer ?
#
loop_
_entity_poly.entity_id
_entity_poly.type
_entity_poly.pdbx_seq_one_letter_code
_entity_poly.pdbx_strand_id
1 'polypeptide(L)'
;MRLIKSDVTGYAEFEGGGDRLRVYTANKRPLEALFGVDLLYLNLKMRNLVLVQYKMLERTRDDDWIYKPDKQLDKEIKRMDLFRQACSPLNAGYRLNPEAFYMRFVKREGKIDSPAITMPIDHFEEIRAHPSVGPGGGLRISYEALDGQYMREAGLVDLVKAGYIGCHCDTTAAFETLINEVLQQGSAAVAAIQGKIP
;
A
#
# COMPACT_ATOMS: atom_id res chain seq x y z
N MET A 1 9.53 -18.69 -0.54
CA MET A 1 10.44 -17.74 0.12
C MET A 1 10.51 -18.08 1.60
N ARG A 2 11.68 -17.93 2.23
CA ARG A 2 11.91 -18.15 3.67
C ARG A 2 12.25 -16.81 4.32
N LEU A 3 11.72 -16.55 5.52
CA LEU A 3 12.14 -15.42 6.35
C LEU A 3 13.62 -15.59 6.75
N ILE A 4 14.45 -14.62 6.39
CA ILE A 4 15.89 -14.64 6.70
C ILE A 4 16.28 -13.61 7.76
N LYS A 5 15.48 -12.55 7.93
CA LYS A 5 15.68 -11.55 8.97
C LYS A 5 14.34 -10.94 9.36
N SER A 6 14.13 -10.74 10.65
CA SER A 6 13.05 -9.92 11.18
C SER A 6 13.67 -9.04 12.24
N ASP A 7 13.46 -7.74 12.13
CA ASP A 7 14.00 -6.77 13.09
C ASP A 7 12.87 -6.16 13.92
N VAL A 8 13.12 -5.95 15.21
CA VAL A 8 12.29 -5.13 16.11
C VAL A 8 12.18 -3.69 15.55
N THR A 9 13.11 -3.27 14.69
CA THR A 9 13.09 -2.01 13.94
C THR A 9 12.02 -1.92 12.83
N GLY A 10 11.23 -2.96 12.54
CA GLY A 10 9.96 -2.84 11.80
C GLY A 10 9.96 -3.31 10.34
N TYR A 11 10.87 -4.21 9.96
CA TYR A 11 10.83 -4.87 8.65
C TYR A 11 11.23 -6.34 8.74
N ALA A 12 10.76 -7.11 7.76
CA ALA A 12 11.08 -8.51 7.52
C ALA A 12 11.71 -8.66 6.13
N GLU A 13 12.75 -9.50 6.03
CA GLU A 13 13.42 -9.82 4.78
C GLU A 13 13.21 -11.30 4.45
N PHE A 14 12.81 -11.54 3.20
CA PHE A 14 12.50 -12.85 2.66
C PHE A 14 13.42 -13.16 1.49
N GLU A 15 13.95 -14.38 1.45
CA GLU A 15 14.82 -14.84 0.36
C GLU A 15 14.33 -16.19 -0.20
N GLY A 16 14.55 -16.42 -1.48
CA GLY A 16 14.33 -17.72 -2.12
C GLY A 16 14.47 -17.66 -3.63
N GLY A 17 15.07 -18.68 -4.25
CA GLY A 17 15.25 -18.73 -5.72
C GLY A 17 16.16 -17.63 -6.29
N GLY A 18 17.02 -17.02 -5.47
CA GLY A 18 17.84 -15.86 -5.86
C GLY A 18 17.13 -14.50 -5.76
N ASP A 19 15.90 -14.47 -5.24
CA ASP A 19 15.12 -13.24 -5.04
C ASP A 19 15.19 -12.78 -3.58
N ARG A 20 15.22 -11.47 -3.38
CA ARG A 20 15.10 -10.81 -2.06
C ARG A 20 13.94 -9.83 -2.04
N LEU A 21 13.05 -9.99 -1.07
CA LEU A 21 11.92 -9.12 -0.82
C LEU A 21 12.01 -8.58 0.60
N ARG A 22 11.97 -7.25 0.74
CA ARG A 22 11.84 -6.60 2.05
C ARG A 22 10.43 -6.08 2.23
N VAL A 23 9.85 -6.38 3.38
CA VAL A 23 8.52 -5.94 3.80
C VAL A 23 8.68 -5.08 5.03
N TYR A 24 8.33 -3.81 4.92
CA TYR A 24 8.42 -2.83 5.99
C TYR A 24 7.02 -2.55 6.53
N THR A 25 6.86 -2.66 7.85
CA THR A 25 5.64 -2.25 8.54
C THR A 25 5.74 -0.75 8.84
N ALA A 26 4.86 0.04 8.24
CA ALA A 26 4.84 1.48 8.39
C ALA A 26 4.09 1.96 9.64
N ASN A 27 3.52 1.06 10.47
CA ASN A 27 2.99 1.34 11.84
C ASN A 27 4.02 1.94 12.82
N LYS A 28 5.21 2.26 12.34
CA LYS A 28 6.15 3.17 12.98
C LYS A 28 5.83 4.58 12.47
N ARG A 29 5.28 5.41 13.36
CA ARG A 29 4.81 6.80 13.14
C ARG A 29 5.54 7.62 12.07
N PRO A 30 6.88 7.53 11.90
CA PRO A 30 7.56 8.31 10.85
C PRO A 30 7.17 7.92 9.41
N LEU A 31 7.06 6.62 9.09
CA LEU A 31 6.74 6.17 7.72
C LEU A 31 5.26 6.37 7.40
N GLU A 32 4.38 6.06 8.35
CA GLU A 32 2.95 6.35 8.25
C GLU A 32 2.70 7.85 8.07
N ALA A 33 3.40 8.72 8.81
CA ALA A 33 3.28 10.17 8.66
C ALA A 33 3.72 10.64 7.26
N LEU A 34 4.83 10.08 6.75
CA LEU A 34 5.43 10.46 5.48
C LEU A 34 4.59 10.01 4.27
N PHE A 35 4.23 8.73 4.22
CA PHE A 35 3.59 8.13 3.04
C PHE A 35 2.08 7.92 3.19
N GLY A 36 1.55 7.94 4.43
CA GLY A 36 0.14 7.66 4.69
C GLY A 36 -0.26 6.22 4.39
N VAL A 37 0.62 5.25 4.68
CA VAL A 37 0.41 3.81 4.44
C VAL A 37 0.78 3.00 5.67
N ASP A 38 0.23 1.78 5.80
CA ASP A 38 0.54 0.86 6.91
C ASP A 38 1.63 -0.16 6.55
N LEU A 39 1.84 -0.44 5.27
CA LEU A 39 2.76 -1.46 4.79
C LEU A 39 3.48 -1.03 3.50
N LEU A 40 4.73 -1.45 3.37
CA LEU A 40 5.57 -1.16 2.20
C LEU A 40 6.31 -2.43 1.77
N TYR A 41 6.17 -2.80 0.50
CA TYR A 41 6.94 -3.84 -0.16
C TYR A 41 8.02 -3.21 -1.04
N LEU A 42 9.27 -3.59 -0.79
CA LEU A 42 10.41 -3.19 -1.60
C LEU A 42 11.08 -4.43 -2.17
N ASN A 43 11.03 -4.55 -3.49
CA ASN A 43 11.71 -5.62 -4.23
C ASN A 43 12.94 -5.05 -4.94
N LEU A 44 14.11 -5.42 -4.42
CA LEU A 44 15.39 -4.86 -4.84
C LEU A 44 15.85 -5.39 -6.18
N LYS A 45 15.53 -6.65 -6.48
CA LYS A 45 15.89 -7.30 -7.74
C LYS A 45 15.12 -6.66 -8.90
N MET A 46 13.81 -6.50 -8.73
CA MET A 46 12.92 -5.97 -9.78
C MET A 46 12.73 -4.45 -9.71
N ARG A 47 13.37 -3.79 -8.74
CA ARG A 47 13.35 -2.34 -8.50
C ARG A 47 11.94 -1.74 -8.46
N ASN A 48 11.01 -2.45 -7.81
CA ASN A 48 9.64 -1.95 -7.59
C ASN A 48 9.35 -1.70 -6.11
N LEU A 49 8.56 -0.65 -5.90
CA LEU A 49 8.01 -0.24 -4.63
C LEU A 49 6.49 -0.34 -4.69
N VAL A 50 5.90 -1.03 -3.73
CA VAL A 50 4.44 -1.11 -3.54
C VAL A 50 4.10 -0.71 -2.12
N LEU A 51 3.20 0.25 -1.98
CA LEU A 51 2.79 0.89 -0.75
C LEU A 51 1.32 0.54 -0.51
N VAL A 52 0.98 0.04 0.67
CA VAL A 52 -0.36 -0.49 0.96
C VAL A 52 -0.93 0.17 2.21
N GLN A 53 -2.07 0.84 2.04
CA GLN A 53 -2.88 1.36 3.14
C GLN A 53 -4.01 0.38 3.45
N TYR A 54 -4.10 -0.02 4.71
CA TYR A 54 -5.14 -0.88 5.24
C TYR A 54 -6.33 -0.04 5.70
N LYS A 55 -7.53 -0.57 5.46
CA LYS A 55 -8.78 -0.04 6.01
C LYS A 55 -9.67 -1.17 6.52
N MET A 56 -10.33 -0.91 7.63
CA MET A 56 -11.22 -1.88 8.26
C MET A 56 -12.62 -1.77 7.65
N LEU A 57 -13.16 -2.91 7.24
CA LEU A 57 -14.57 -3.07 6.89
C LEU A 57 -15.37 -3.30 8.16
N GLU A 58 -16.51 -2.61 8.26
CA GLU A 58 -17.49 -2.79 9.32
C GLU A 58 -18.62 -3.69 8.82
N ARG A 59 -19.11 -4.57 9.69
CA ARG A 59 -20.26 -5.41 9.40
C ARG A 59 -21.55 -4.60 9.50
N THR A 60 -22.43 -4.71 8.51
CA THR A 60 -23.77 -4.09 8.52
C THR A 60 -24.79 -5.02 9.17
N ARG A 61 -26.01 -4.52 9.40
CA ARG A 61 -27.13 -5.32 9.91
C ARG A 61 -27.58 -6.41 8.94
N ASP A 62 -27.35 -6.20 7.64
CA ASP A 62 -27.72 -7.13 6.56
C ASP A 62 -26.60 -8.13 6.25
N ASP A 63 -25.64 -8.29 7.16
CA ASP A 63 -24.45 -9.17 7.05
C ASP A 63 -23.47 -8.82 5.92
N ASP A 64 -23.53 -7.59 5.40
CA ASP A 64 -22.53 -7.11 4.45
C ASP A 64 -21.33 -6.47 5.17
N TRP A 65 -20.20 -6.34 4.46
CA TRP A 65 -18.97 -5.71 4.95
C TRP A 65 -18.69 -4.45 4.16
N ILE A 66 -18.74 -3.30 4.82
CA ILE A 66 -18.64 -2.00 4.16
C ILE A 66 -17.52 -1.15 4.74
N TYR A 67 -16.86 -0.39 3.88
CA TYR A 67 -15.98 0.69 4.29
C TYR A 67 -16.64 2.03 3.98
N LYS A 68 -16.70 2.93 4.97
CA LYS A 68 -17.17 4.30 4.79
C LYS A 68 -15.98 5.25 4.85
N PRO A 69 -15.61 5.92 3.74
CA PRO A 69 -14.59 6.96 3.74
C PRO A 69 -14.87 8.04 4.78
N ASP A 70 -13.82 8.53 5.41
CA ASP A 70 -13.85 9.64 6.36
C ASP A 70 -12.86 10.74 5.97
N LYS A 71 -12.88 11.86 6.72
CA LYS A 71 -11.95 12.97 6.49
C LYS A 71 -10.48 12.61 6.71
N GLN A 72 -10.21 11.50 7.40
CA GLN A 72 -8.85 11.03 7.65
C GLN A 72 -8.29 10.37 6.37
N LEU A 73 -9.10 9.56 5.69
CA LEU A 73 -8.73 9.00 4.39
C LEU A 73 -8.39 10.10 3.38
N ASP A 74 -9.15 11.20 3.33
CA ASP A 74 -8.84 12.31 2.41
C ASP A 74 -7.44 12.91 2.67
N LYS A 75 -6.97 12.92 3.92
CA LYS A 75 -5.62 13.39 4.26
C LYS A 75 -4.54 12.38 3.88
N GLU A 76 -4.85 11.09 3.97
CA GLU A 76 -3.96 10.01 3.54
C GLU A 76 -3.79 10.05 2.02
N ILE A 77 -4.88 10.09 1.26
CA ILE A 77 -4.85 10.17 -0.21
C ILE A 77 -4.05 11.40 -0.66
N LYS A 78 -4.27 12.56 -0.05
CA LYS A 78 -3.46 13.75 -0.35
C LYS A 78 -1.95 13.56 -0.16
N ARG A 79 -1.54 12.78 0.85
CA ARG A 79 -0.12 12.45 1.07
C ARG A 79 0.38 11.46 0.02
N MET A 80 -0.43 10.48 -0.35
CA MET A 80 -0.13 9.57 -1.44
C MET A 80 0.06 10.34 -2.75
N ASP A 81 -0.83 11.26 -3.09
CA ASP A 81 -0.77 12.06 -4.33
C ASP A 81 0.51 12.90 -4.44
N LEU A 82 0.98 13.49 -3.33
CA LEU A 82 2.26 14.21 -3.29
C LEU A 82 3.42 13.29 -3.68
N PHE A 83 3.40 12.04 -3.20
CA PHE A 83 4.42 11.05 -3.54
C PHE A 83 4.25 10.50 -4.96
N ARG A 84 3.01 10.30 -5.43
CA ARG A 84 2.71 9.88 -6.81
C ARG A 84 3.25 10.87 -7.83
N GLN A 85 3.09 12.16 -7.57
CA GLN A 85 3.64 13.23 -8.42
C GLN A 85 5.18 13.23 -8.45
N ALA A 86 5.83 12.85 -7.35
CA ALA A 86 7.29 12.72 -7.29
C ALA A 86 7.80 11.44 -8.00
N CYS A 87 6.95 10.43 -8.17
CA CYS A 87 7.27 9.21 -8.91
C CYS A 87 7.00 9.41 -10.41
N SER A 88 8.06 9.64 -11.19
CA SER A 88 7.92 9.82 -12.63
C SER A 88 7.52 8.51 -13.33
N PRO A 89 6.41 8.48 -14.11
CA PRO A 89 6.02 7.32 -14.90
C PRO A 89 6.93 7.07 -16.11
N LEU A 90 7.84 8.00 -16.43
CA LEU A 90 8.72 7.93 -17.61
C LEU A 90 9.65 6.71 -17.60
N ASN A 91 9.91 6.11 -16.43
CA ASN A 91 10.73 4.91 -16.28
C ASN A 91 9.94 3.72 -15.70
N ALA A 92 8.64 3.58 -16.01
CA ALA A 92 7.80 2.48 -15.51
C ALA A 92 8.34 1.06 -15.82
N GLY A 93 9.30 0.91 -16.73
CA GLY A 93 9.81 -0.39 -17.18
C GLY A 93 8.72 -1.20 -17.89
N TYR A 94 8.78 -2.53 -17.78
CA TYR A 94 7.83 -3.47 -18.40
C TYR A 94 6.66 -3.83 -17.46
N ARG A 95 6.17 -2.88 -16.66
CA ARG A 95 5.14 -3.13 -15.64
C ARG A 95 3.74 -3.18 -16.24
N LEU A 96 2.90 -4.05 -15.67
CA LEU A 96 1.47 -4.10 -15.97
C LEU A 96 0.72 -2.92 -15.36
N ASN A 97 1.10 -2.53 -14.15
CA ASN A 97 0.56 -1.34 -13.48
C ASN A 97 1.67 -0.60 -12.71
N PRO A 98 2.10 0.60 -13.14
CA PRO A 98 3.15 1.35 -12.46
C PRO A 98 2.67 2.07 -11.18
N GLU A 99 1.39 1.98 -10.81
CA GLU A 99 0.87 2.56 -9.58
C GLU A 99 1.58 1.96 -8.35
N ALA A 100 2.01 2.85 -7.44
CA ALA A 100 2.71 2.50 -6.22
C ALA A 100 1.73 2.17 -5.08
N PHE A 101 0.59 2.86 -5.00
CA PHE A 101 -0.32 2.80 -3.88
C PHE A 101 -1.50 1.86 -4.10
N TYR A 102 -1.78 1.06 -3.09
CA TYR A 102 -2.88 0.10 -3.07
C TYR A 102 -3.68 0.24 -1.78
N MET A 103 -4.99 0.12 -1.89
CA MET A 103 -5.92 0.04 -0.77
C MET A 103 -6.19 -1.42 -0.46
N ARG A 104 -6.05 -1.81 0.81
CA ARG A 104 -6.36 -3.14 1.30
C ARG A 104 -7.44 -3.10 2.37
N PHE A 105 -8.60 -3.66 2.07
CA PHE A 105 -9.75 -3.69 2.97
C PHE A 105 -9.85 -5.05 3.65
N VAL A 106 -9.85 -5.03 4.99
CA VAL A 106 -9.88 -6.22 5.85
C VAL A 106 -11.09 -6.18 6.77
N LYS A 107 -11.69 -7.33 7.06
CA LYS A 107 -12.84 -7.41 7.98
C LYS A 107 -12.38 -7.15 9.42
N ARG A 108 -12.99 -6.20 10.12
CA ARG A 108 -12.61 -5.86 11.51
C ARG A 108 -12.69 -7.06 12.46
N GLU A 109 -13.73 -7.88 12.33
CA GLU A 109 -13.96 -9.08 13.15
C GLU A 109 -13.58 -10.36 12.40
N GLY A 110 -12.73 -10.25 11.37
CA GLY A 110 -12.27 -11.39 10.60
C GLY A 110 -11.33 -12.29 11.40
N LYS A 111 -11.34 -13.59 11.09
CA LYS A 111 -10.21 -14.48 11.41
C LYS A 111 -8.94 -13.96 10.72
N ILE A 112 -7.76 -14.34 11.22
CA ILE A 112 -6.46 -13.94 10.66
C ILE A 112 -6.37 -14.23 9.15
N ASP A 113 -6.93 -15.34 8.68
CA ASP A 113 -6.94 -15.73 7.25
C ASP A 113 -8.18 -15.24 6.49
N SER A 114 -8.87 -14.22 7.01
CA SER A 114 -10.01 -13.66 6.29
C SER A 114 -9.55 -13.07 4.97
N PRO A 115 -10.29 -13.30 3.88
CA PRO A 115 -10.02 -12.64 2.62
C PRO A 115 -9.92 -11.13 2.82
N ALA A 116 -9.08 -10.49 2.01
CA ALA A 116 -8.97 -9.05 1.91
C ALA A 116 -9.27 -8.62 0.47
N ILE A 117 -9.91 -7.47 0.31
CA ILE A 117 -10.07 -6.80 -0.97
C ILE A 117 -8.83 -5.94 -1.16
N THR A 118 -8.08 -6.14 -2.24
CA THR A 118 -6.96 -5.25 -2.60
C THR A 118 -7.18 -4.65 -3.97
N MET A 119 -6.93 -3.36 -4.13
CA MET A 119 -7.02 -2.66 -5.41
C MET A 119 -6.02 -1.49 -5.47
N PRO A 120 -5.58 -1.08 -6.68
CA PRO A 120 -4.80 0.16 -6.84
C PRO A 120 -5.60 1.38 -6.36
N ILE A 121 -4.90 2.43 -5.92
CA ILE A 121 -5.55 3.67 -5.47
C ILE A 121 -6.43 4.29 -6.55
N ASP A 122 -5.99 4.27 -7.82
CA ASP A 122 -6.78 4.79 -8.95
C ASP A 122 -8.13 4.11 -9.10
N HIS A 123 -8.15 2.79 -8.95
CA HIS A 123 -9.41 2.04 -9.02
C HIS A 123 -10.31 2.40 -7.84
N PHE A 124 -9.73 2.56 -6.64
CA PHE A 124 -10.49 3.02 -5.49
C PHE A 124 -11.07 4.43 -5.71
N GLU A 125 -10.31 5.35 -6.31
CA GLU A 125 -10.78 6.70 -6.61
C GLU A 125 -11.89 6.72 -7.66
N GLU A 126 -11.81 5.86 -8.68
CA GLU A 126 -12.89 5.67 -9.66
C GLU A 126 -14.17 5.16 -9.01
N ILE A 127 -14.07 4.14 -8.13
CA ILE A 127 -15.22 3.63 -7.36
C ILE A 127 -15.76 4.74 -6.45
N ARG A 128 -14.88 5.57 -5.86
CA ARG A 128 -15.26 6.71 -5.02
C ARG A 128 -15.99 7.81 -5.79
N ALA A 129 -15.58 8.08 -7.03
CA ALA A 129 -16.20 9.06 -7.91
C ALA A 129 -17.55 8.57 -8.46
N HIS A 130 -17.69 7.26 -8.66
CA HIS A 130 -18.91 6.60 -9.16
C HIS A 130 -19.44 5.59 -8.14
N PRO A 131 -19.90 6.03 -6.96
CA PRO A 131 -20.28 5.12 -5.89
C PRO A 131 -21.46 4.26 -6.34
N SER A 132 -21.29 2.93 -6.32
CA SER A 132 -22.40 1.98 -6.40
C SER A 132 -23.36 2.28 -5.25
N VAL A 133 -24.53 2.82 -5.58
CA VAL A 133 -25.44 3.44 -4.61
C VAL A 133 -26.09 2.37 -3.74
N GLY A 134 -25.52 2.13 -2.55
CA GLY A 134 -26.23 1.44 -1.47
C GLY A 134 -27.29 2.36 -0.81
N PRO A 135 -28.27 1.81 -0.07
CA PRO A 135 -29.23 2.62 0.67
C PRO A 135 -28.50 3.56 1.65
N GLY A 136 -28.54 4.87 1.39
CA GLY A 136 -27.89 5.90 2.23
C GLY A 136 -26.73 6.68 1.59
N GLY A 137 -26.43 6.47 0.30
CA GLY A 137 -25.59 7.39 -0.49
C GLY A 137 -24.09 7.42 -0.16
N GLY A 138 -23.57 6.43 0.58
CA GLY A 138 -22.15 6.28 0.86
C GLY A 138 -21.45 5.34 -0.13
N LEU A 139 -20.13 5.54 -0.32
CA LEU A 139 -19.27 4.60 -1.01
C LEU A 139 -19.36 3.21 -0.34
N ARG A 140 -19.82 2.19 -1.07
CA ARG A 140 -19.92 0.81 -0.58
C ARG A 140 -18.83 -0.05 -1.22
N ILE A 141 -17.71 -0.23 -0.51
CA ILE A 141 -16.73 -1.27 -0.84
C ILE A 141 -17.17 -2.54 -0.13
N SER A 142 -17.73 -3.50 -0.87
CA SER A 142 -18.10 -4.82 -0.33
C SER A 142 -17.75 -5.96 -1.29
N TYR A 143 -17.65 -7.17 -0.74
CA TYR A 143 -17.33 -8.37 -1.51
C TYR A 143 -18.37 -8.68 -2.58
N GLU A 144 -19.65 -8.52 -2.22
CA GLU A 144 -20.78 -8.72 -3.12
C GLU A 144 -20.79 -7.68 -4.23
N ALA A 145 -20.63 -6.39 -3.90
CA ALA A 145 -20.68 -5.30 -4.88
C ALA A 145 -19.54 -5.36 -5.90
N LEU A 146 -18.37 -5.91 -5.51
CA LEU A 146 -17.24 -6.06 -6.41
C LEU A 146 -17.31 -7.32 -7.28
N ASP A 147 -18.22 -8.27 -7.00
CA ASP A 147 -18.40 -9.53 -7.74
C ASP A 147 -17.07 -10.22 -8.14
N GLY A 148 -16.13 -10.27 -7.20
CA GLY A 148 -14.81 -10.88 -7.43
C GLY A 148 -13.79 -10.01 -8.19
N GLN A 149 -14.14 -8.80 -8.61
CA GLN A 149 -13.27 -7.83 -9.30
C GLN A 149 -12.34 -7.10 -8.30
N TYR A 150 -11.51 -7.87 -7.61
CA TYR A 150 -10.47 -7.35 -6.71
C TYR A 150 -9.30 -8.32 -6.61
N MET A 151 -8.14 -7.80 -6.23
CA MET A 151 -6.94 -8.60 -6.05
C MET A 151 -6.96 -9.31 -4.70
N ARG A 152 -6.65 -10.61 -4.73
CA ARG A 152 -6.42 -11.44 -3.54
C ARG A 152 -4.94 -11.38 -3.14
N GLU A 153 -4.64 -11.72 -1.89
CA GLU A 153 -3.29 -11.61 -1.34
C GLU A 153 -2.21 -12.34 -2.14
N ALA A 154 -2.45 -13.61 -2.51
CA ALA A 154 -1.49 -14.38 -3.29
C ALA A 154 -1.17 -13.69 -4.63
N GLY A 155 -2.21 -13.18 -5.32
CA GLY A 155 -2.05 -12.44 -6.57
C GLY A 155 -1.24 -11.16 -6.40
N LEU A 156 -1.49 -10.40 -5.33
CA LEU A 156 -0.69 -9.21 -5.01
C LEU A 156 0.78 -9.56 -4.81
N VAL A 157 1.06 -10.54 -3.94
CA VAL A 157 2.42 -10.92 -3.59
C VAL A 157 3.18 -11.43 -4.82
N ASP A 158 2.55 -12.21 -5.68
CA ASP A 158 3.22 -12.71 -6.89
C ASP A 158 3.47 -11.60 -7.92
N LEU A 159 2.55 -10.64 -8.09
CA LEU A 159 2.77 -9.47 -8.94
C LEU A 159 3.89 -8.57 -8.41
N VAL A 160 3.98 -8.37 -7.09
CA VAL A 160 5.08 -7.63 -6.44
C VAL A 160 6.41 -8.34 -6.67
N LYS A 161 6.47 -9.66 -6.46
CA LYS A 161 7.69 -10.46 -6.63
C LYS A 161 8.17 -10.47 -8.07
N ALA A 162 7.26 -10.64 -9.03
CA ALA A 162 7.56 -10.58 -10.45
C ALA A 162 7.89 -9.16 -10.94
N GLY A 163 7.67 -8.13 -10.11
CA GLY A 163 7.87 -6.75 -10.51
C GLY A 163 6.88 -6.28 -11.58
N TYR A 164 5.69 -6.87 -11.67
CA TYR A 164 4.68 -6.39 -12.63
C TYR A 164 3.88 -5.19 -12.11
N ILE A 165 3.94 -4.91 -10.81
CA ILE A 165 3.28 -3.78 -10.19
C ILE A 165 4.20 -2.96 -9.30
N GLY A 166 3.82 -1.71 -9.06
CA GLY A 166 4.58 -0.75 -8.24
C GLY A 166 5.33 0.27 -9.06
N CYS A 167 5.70 1.40 -8.48
CA CYS A 167 6.50 2.38 -9.20
C CYS A 167 7.93 1.85 -9.39
N HIS A 168 8.55 2.24 -10.52
CA HIS A 168 9.98 1.99 -10.72
C HIS A 168 10.79 2.93 -9.85
N CYS A 169 11.69 2.35 -9.07
CA CYS A 169 12.61 3.12 -8.25
C CYS A 169 14.01 3.00 -8.87
N ASP A 170 14.36 3.92 -9.76
CA ASP A 170 15.71 4.01 -10.35
C ASP A 170 16.79 4.10 -9.26
N THR A 171 16.39 4.66 -8.12
CA THR A 171 17.24 4.84 -6.95
C THR A 171 16.71 4.02 -5.78
N THR A 172 16.47 2.71 -5.99
CA THR A 172 16.16 1.78 -4.88
C THR A 172 17.13 1.96 -3.70
N ALA A 173 18.40 2.27 -3.97
CA ALA A 173 19.39 2.62 -2.95
C ALA A 173 19.05 3.91 -2.18
N ALA A 174 18.60 4.98 -2.84
CA ALA A 174 18.18 6.20 -2.13
C ALA A 174 16.87 5.99 -1.37
N PHE A 175 15.98 5.13 -1.87
CA PHE A 175 14.75 4.76 -1.18
C PHE A 175 15.03 3.89 0.05
N GLU A 176 15.97 2.95 -0.05
CA GLU A 176 16.49 2.22 1.09
C GLU A 176 17.13 3.16 2.11
N THR A 177 17.97 4.10 1.66
CA THR A 177 18.58 5.10 2.53
C THR A 177 17.51 5.94 3.23
N LEU A 178 16.51 6.43 2.48
CA LEU A 178 15.39 7.20 3.02
C LEU A 178 14.62 6.41 4.09
N ILE A 179 14.25 5.16 3.78
CA ILE A 179 13.54 4.29 4.72
C ILE A 179 14.41 4.03 5.96
N ASN A 180 15.69 3.72 5.77
CA ASN A 180 16.62 3.45 6.87
C ASN A 180 16.84 4.69 7.75
N GLU A 181 16.98 5.87 7.16
CA GLU A 181 17.10 7.15 7.87
C GLU A 181 15.84 7.46 8.68
N VAL A 182 14.66 7.29 8.07
CA VAL A 182 13.37 7.47 8.75
C VAL A 182 13.19 6.49 9.91
N LEU A 183 13.65 5.23 9.73
CA LEU A 183 13.61 4.22 10.79
C LEU A 183 14.64 4.45 11.91
N GLN A 184 15.81 5.04 11.61
CA GLN A 184 16.87 5.30 12.57
C GLN A 184 16.72 6.61 13.34
N GLN A 185 16.26 7.69 12.68
CA GLN A 185 16.23 9.05 13.24
C GLN A 185 14.86 9.48 13.80
N GLY A 186 13.80 8.72 13.56
CA GLY A 186 12.45 9.06 14.02
C GLY A 186 11.85 10.30 13.34
N SER A 187 10.80 10.89 13.94
CA SER A 187 9.96 11.94 13.34
C SER A 187 10.70 13.20 12.84
N ALA A 188 11.95 13.42 13.26
CA ALA A 188 12.78 14.55 12.81
C ALA A 188 13.24 14.42 11.35
N ALA A 189 13.49 13.20 10.86
CA ALA A 189 13.84 12.97 9.45
C ALA A 189 12.67 13.27 8.51
N VAL A 190 11.43 12.98 8.94
CA VAL A 190 10.21 13.27 8.17
C VAL A 190 10.03 14.77 7.93
N ALA A 191 10.33 15.61 8.93
CA ALA A 191 10.26 17.07 8.79
C ALA A 191 11.34 17.63 7.84
N ALA A 192 12.54 17.03 7.82
CA ALA A 192 13.60 17.40 6.89
C ALA A 192 13.29 17.02 5.43
N ILE A 193 12.60 15.89 5.21
CA ILE A 193 12.14 15.44 3.87
C ILE A 193 10.96 16.30 3.38
N GLN A 194 10.02 16.65 4.25
CA GLN A 194 8.92 17.57 3.92
C GLN A 194 9.43 18.98 3.53
N GLY A 195 10.69 19.28 3.85
CA GLY A 195 11.41 20.50 3.48
C GLY A 195 12.69 20.23 2.70
N LYS A 196 12.66 19.38 1.67
CA LYS A 196 13.59 19.45 0.52
C LYS A 196 13.17 18.41 -0.51
N ILE A 197 12.65 18.86 -1.64
CA ILE A 197 12.80 18.15 -2.90
C ILE A 197 13.65 19.09 -3.77
N PRO A 198 14.77 18.63 -4.35
CA PRO A 198 15.56 19.43 -5.28
C PRO A 198 14.76 19.79 -6.54
#